data_AF-A0AAI8SQI9-F1
#
_entry.id   AF-A0AAI8SQI9-F1
#
_cell.length_a   1.000
_cell.length_b   1.000
_cell.length_c   1.000
_cell.angle_alpha   90.00
_cell.angle_beta   90.00
_cell.angle_gamma   90.00
#
_symmetry.space_group_name_H-M   'P 1'
#
loop_
_entity.id
_entity.type
_entity.pdbx_description
1 polymer ?
#
loop_
_entity_poly.entity_id
_entity_poly.type
_entity_poly.pdbx_seq_one_letter_code
_entity_poly.pdbx_strand_id
1 'polypeptide(L)'
;MGFDALTDTELANERAAVTSAALDTARRAAARHLLAGLPGDLGQPEAIVKILMTNDIDDDRHELLEAFQKPWSLLALRIVAGTLANPAAAVRDARDRGATVPEIAAALGITTQGVYATYADQVVRRPRPRKTASLMSSGRLKPPEDINAPN
;
A
#
# COMPACT_ATOMS: atom_id res chain seq x y z
N MET A 1 -5.94 -23.21 -25.86
CA MET A 1 -6.63 -21.89 -25.91
C MET A 1 -5.65 -20.91 -26.54
N GLY A 2 -6.09 -20.16 -27.56
CA GLY A 2 -5.22 -19.26 -28.32
C GLY A 2 -4.98 -17.94 -27.57
N PHE A 3 -3.90 -17.24 -27.92
CA PHE A 3 -3.51 -15.95 -27.33
C PHE A 3 -4.60 -14.87 -27.39
N ASP A 4 -5.58 -15.01 -28.29
CA ASP A 4 -6.67 -14.04 -28.52
C ASP A 4 -7.93 -14.26 -27.66
N ALA A 5 -7.93 -15.24 -26.74
CA ALA A 5 -9.13 -15.66 -26.01
C ALA A 5 -9.24 -15.12 -24.57
N LEU A 6 -8.44 -14.11 -24.19
CA LEU A 6 -8.54 -13.52 -22.85
C LEU A 6 -9.85 -12.74 -22.70
N THR A 7 -10.60 -13.05 -21.65
CA THR A 7 -11.75 -12.26 -21.22
C THR A 7 -11.30 -10.90 -20.69
N ASP A 8 -12.21 -9.92 -20.66
CA ASP A 8 -11.94 -8.60 -20.08
C ASP A 8 -11.48 -8.68 -18.62
N THR A 9 -12.02 -9.63 -17.85
CA THR A 9 -11.63 -9.89 -16.46
C THR A 9 -10.19 -10.39 -16.36
N GLU A 10 -9.78 -11.32 -17.22
CA GLU A 10 -8.41 -11.82 -17.24
C GLU A 10 -7.44 -10.72 -17.67
N LEU A 11 -7.78 -9.93 -18.70
CA LEU A 11 -6.98 -8.77 -19.10
C LEU A 11 -6.84 -7.73 -17.97
N ALA A 12 -7.91 -7.49 -17.22
CA ALA A 12 -7.87 -6.59 -16.07
C ALA A 12 -6.94 -7.12 -14.96
N ASN A 13 -6.99 -8.44 -14.68
CA ASN A 13 -6.12 -9.08 -13.71
C ASN A 13 -4.65 -9.02 -14.12
N GLU A 14 -4.34 -9.30 -15.39
CA GLU A 14 -2.98 -9.22 -15.91
C GLU A 14 -2.44 -7.78 -15.85
N ARG A 15 -3.24 -6.78 -16.20
CA ARG A 15 -2.86 -5.36 -16.06
C ARG A 15 -2.61 -4.97 -14.62
N ALA A 16 -3.40 -5.48 -13.68
CA ALA A 16 -3.19 -5.26 -12.25
C ALA A 16 -1.88 -5.90 -11.78
N ALA A 17 -1.58 -7.12 -12.22
CA ALA A 17 -0.31 -7.80 -11.92
C ALA A 17 0.90 -7.04 -12.48
N VAL A 18 0.83 -6.57 -13.73
CA VAL A 18 1.87 -5.73 -14.35
C VAL A 18 2.08 -4.43 -13.58
N THR A 19 0.99 -3.76 -13.20
CA THR A 19 1.04 -2.51 -12.41
C THR A 19 1.70 -2.76 -11.04
N SER A 20 1.36 -3.86 -10.38
CA SER A 20 2.00 -4.24 -9.10
C SER A 20 3.49 -4.51 -9.27
N ALA A 21 3.87 -5.29 -10.28
CA ALA A 21 5.27 -5.61 -10.56
C ALA A 21 6.11 -4.37 -10.91
N ALA A 22 5.51 -3.42 -11.63
CA ALA A 22 6.13 -2.14 -11.94
C ALA A 22 6.38 -1.32 -10.67
N LEU A 23 5.41 -1.25 -9.76
CA LEU A 23 5.59 -0.56 -8.48
C LEU A 23 6.66 -1.23 -7.61
N ASP A 24 6.69 -2.56 -7.52
CA ASP A 24 7.73 -3.27 -6.76
C ASP A 24 9.12 -3.03 -7.34
N THR A 25 9.21 -2.93 -8.67
CA THR A 25 10.48 -2.60 -9.35
C THR A 25 10.92 -1.17 -9.07
N ALA A 26 9.99 -0.21 -9.07
CA ALA A 26 10.28 1.17 -8.70
C ALA A 26 10.70 1.30 -7.23
N ARG A 27 10.09 0.56 -6.31
CA ARG A 27 10.47 0.49 -4.89
C ARG A 27 11.91 -0.01 -4.71
N ARG A 28 12.29 -1.07 -5.42
CA ARG A 28 13.68 -1.58 -5.44
C ARG A 28 14.65 -0.56 -6.02
N ALA A 29 14.29 0.12 -7.11
CA ALA A 29 15.12 1.18 -7.68
C ALA A 29 15.30 2.35 -6.71
N ALA A 30 14.23 2.81 -6.07
CA ALA A 30 14.27 3.85 -5.04
C ALA A 30 15.15 3.43 -3.84
N ALA A 31 15.09 2.16 -3.42
CA ALA A 31 15.94 1.64 -2.35
C ALA A 31 17.43 1.65 -2.72
N ARG A 32 17.79 1.35 -3.98
CA ARG A 32 19.19 1.48 -4.45
C ARG A 32 19.68 2.92 -4.37
N HIS A 33 18.85 3.88 -4.78
CA HIS A 33 19.19 5.31 -4.67
C HIS A 33 19.33 5.76 -3.22
N LEU A 34 18.47 5.28 -2.33
CA LEU A 34 18.57 5.54 -0.90
C LEU A 34 19.90 5.01 -0.34
N LEU A 35 20.23 3.74 -0.62
CA LEU A 35 21.46 3.10 -0.16
C LEU A 35 22.72 3.81 -0.66
N ALA A 36 22.72 4.27 -1.91
CA ALA A 36 23.84 5.03 -2.48
C ALA A 36 24.10 6.37 -1.76
N GLY A 37 23.10 6.91 -1.04
CA GLY A 37 23.20 8.17 -0.30
C GLY A 37 23.52 8.01 1.19
N LEU A 38 23.55 6.78 1.72
CA LEU A 38 23.76 6.51 3.14
C LEU A 38 25.19 6.02 3.41
N PRO A 39 25.81 6.43 4.52
CA PRO A 39 27.08 5.86 4.93
C PRO A 39 26.88 4.44 5.48
N GLY A 40 27.77 3.52 5.11
CA GLY A 40 27.78 2.14 5.61
C GLY A 40 27.00 1.15 4.73
N ASP A 41 27.24 -0.14 4.97
CA ASP A 41 26.51 -1.23 4.30
C ASP A 41 25.27 -1.59 5.12
N LEU A 42 24.10 -1.14 4.64
CA LEU A 42 22.80 -1.48 5.23
C LEU A 42 22.19 -2.75 4.61
N GLY A 43 22.91 -3.40 3.69
CA GLY A 43 22.51 -4.62 2.99
C GLY A 43 21.84 -4.40 1.64
N GLN A 44 21.18 -5.46 1.14
CA GLN A 44 20.62 -5.48 -0.21
C GLN A 44 19.32 -4.68 -0.33
N PRO A 45 19.05 -4.05 -1.49
CA PRO A 45 17.83 -3.25 -1.72
C PRO A 45 16.54 -3.99 -1.37
N GLU A 46 16.45 -5.30 -1.65
CA GLU A 46 15.28 -6.12 -1.37
C GLU A 46 14.97 -6.21 0.14
N ALA A 47 16.02 -6.30 0.97
CA ALA A 47 15.87 -6.31 2.42
C ALA A 47 15.40 -4.94 2.93
N ILE A 48 15.93 -3.85 2.38
CA ILE A 48 15.51 -2.48 2.71
C ILE A 48 14.05 -2.24 2.35
N VAL A 49 13.64 -2.65 1.14
CA VAL A 49 12.24 -2.57 0.71
C VAL A 49 11.35 -3.34 1.68
N LYS A 50 11.76 -4.54 2.11
CA LYS A 50 10.99 -5.33 3.08
C LYS A 50 10.78 -4.55 4.38
N ILE A 51 11.85 -4.04 5.01
CA ILE A 51 11.77 -3.28 6.28
C ILE A 51 10.87 -2.05 6.12
N LEU A 52 11.07 -1.28 5.05
CA LEU A 52 10.27 -0.09 4.76
C LEU A 52 8.79 -0.46 4.54
N MET A 53 8.49 -1.61 3.92
CA MET A 53 7.12 -2.09 3.67
C MET A 53 6.44 -2.64 4.92
N THR A 54 7.14 -3.41 5.74
CA THR A 54 6.55 -4.05 6.93
C THR A 54 6.59 -3.17 8.17
N ASN A 55 7.37 -2.08 8.13
CA ASN A 55 7.68 -1.27 9.31
C ASN A 55 8.15 -2.16 10.47
N ASP A 56 9.11 -3.03 10.17
CA ASP A 56 9.59 -4.08 11.07
C ASP A 56 10.38 -3.47 12.23
N ILE A 57 9.72 -3.29 13.37
CA ILE A 57 10.32 -2.64 14.55
C ILE A 57 11.40 -3.48 15.22
N ASP A 58 11.50 -4.77 14.89
CA ASP A 58 12.48 -5.68 15.47
C ASP A 58 13.80 -5.72 14.66
N ASP A 59 13.86 -5.04 13.51
CA ASP A 59 15.10 -4.89 12.72
C ASP A 59 15.90 -3.69 13.23
N ASP A 60 17.17 -3.89 13.60
CA ASP A 60 18.05 -2.82 14.11
C ASP A 60 18.18 -1.61 13.15
N ARG A 61 17.93 -1.81 11.85
CA ARG A 61 17.97 -0.73 10.84
C ARG A 61 16.68 0.08 10.79
N HIS A 62 15.61 -0.37 11.45
CA HIS A 62 14.28 0.24 11.38
C HIS A 62 14.29 1.71 11.78
N GLU A 63 14.89 2.04 12.92
CA GLU A 63 14.92 3.42 13.44
C GLU A 63 15.55 4.39 12.43
N LEU A 64 16.66 3.97 11.79
CA LEU A 64 17.30 4.75 10.75
C LEU A 64 16.41 4.86 9.50
N LEU A 65 15.84 3.73 9.05
CA LEU A 65 15.08 3.64 7.81
C LEU A 65 13.69 4.29 7.88
N GLU A 66 13.11 4.40 9.08
CA GLU A 66 11.82 5.05 9.32
C GLU A 66 11.82 6.49 8.78
N ALA A 67 12.89 7.24 9.06
CA ALA A 67 13.07 8.61 8.58
C ALA A 67 13.05 8.72 7.04
N PHE A 68 13.38 7.63 6.34
CA PHE A 68 13.44 7.59 4.88
C PHE A 68 12.19 7.01 4.21
N GLN A 69 11.20 6.48 4.94
CA GLN A 69 10.01 5.87 4.34
C GLN A 69 9.24 6.81 3.39
N LYS A 70 9.02 8.05 3.82
CA LYS A 70 8.34 9.08 3.01
C LYS A 70 9.16 9.47 1.76
N PRO A 71 10.43 9.94 1.87
CA PRO A 71 11.19 10.32 0.68
C PRO A 71 11.43 9.14 -0.28
N TRP A 72 11.63 7.92 0.24
CA TRP A 72 11.76 6.71 -0.57
C TRP A 72 10.49 6.41 -1.39
N SER A 73 9.31 6.49 -0.78
CA SER A 73 8.05 6.22 -1.49
C SER A 73 7.68 7.32 -2.49
N LEU A 74 8.00 8.58 -2.21
CA LEU A 74 7.88 9.66 -3.18
C LEU A 74 8.83 9.47 -4.38
N LEU A 75 10.04 8.95 -4.16
CA LEU A 75 10.94 8.59 -5.26
C LEU A 75 10.36 7.42 -6.08
N ALA A 76 9.84 6.38 -5.43
CA ALA A 76 9.18 5.28 -6.13
C ALA A 76 7.98 5.78 -6.98
N LEU A 77 7.17 6.68 -6.43
CA LEU A 77 6.07 7.33 -7.16
C LEU A 77 6.58 8.07 -8.40
N ARG A 78 7.64 8.87 -8.29
CA ARG A 78 8.24 9.60 -9.43
C ARG A 78 8.71 8.66 -10.54
N ILE A 79 9.31 7.54 -10.17
CA ILE A 79 9.76 6.51 -11.12
C ILE A 79 8.56 5.90 -11.86
N VAL A 80 7.50 5.53 -11.14
CA VAL A 80 6.30 4.91 -11.74
C VAL A 80 5.52 5.90 -12.60
N ALA A 81 5.38 7.16 -12.18
CA ALA A 81 4.57 8.17 -12.87
C ALA A 81 5.04 8.45 -14.31
N GLY A 82 6.34 8.31 -14.59
CA GLY A 82 6.88 8.41 -15.95
C GLY A 82 6.73 7.16 -16.81
N THR A 83 6.20 6.06 -16.27
CA THR A 83 6.15 4.74 -16.94
C THR A 83 4.74 4.18 -17.08
N LEU A 84 3.87 4.41 -16.10
CA LEU A 84 2.49 3.93 -16.11
C LEU A 84 1.51 5.07 -16.37
N ALA A 85 0.50 4.80 -17.21
CA ALA A 85 -0.59 5.75 -17.45
C ALA A 85 -1.41 6.06 -16.19
N ASN A 86 -1.51 5.11 -15.26
CA ASN A 86 -2.22 5.28 -13.99
C ASN A 86 -1.38 4.79 -12.79
N PRO A 87 -0.67 5.69 -12.08
CA PRO A 87 0.12 5.37 -10.90
C PRO A 87 -0.68 5.33 -9.58
N ALA A 88 -2.00 5.08 -9.60
CA ALA A 88 -2.84 5.14 -8.39
C ALA A 88 -2.33 4.28 -7.21
N ALA A 89 -1.80 3.09 -7.47
CA ALA A 89 -1.22 2.24 -6.42
C ALA A 89 0.00 2.90 -5.75
N ALA A 90 0.85 3.57 -6.53
CA ALA A 90 2.01 4.30 -6.03
C ALA A 90 1.61 5.56 -5.25
N VAL A 91 0.55 6.26 -5.68
CA VAL A 91 -0.03 7.40 -4.95
C VAL A 91 -0.51 6.98 -3.56
N ARG A 92 -1.24 5.86 -3.49
CA ARG A 92 -1.69 5.29 -2.21
C ARG A 92 -0.51 4.90 -1.33
N ASP A 93 0.49 4.20 -1.88
CA ASP A 93 1.70 3.80 -1.14
C ASP A 93 2.40 5.01 -0.51
N ALA A 94 2.63 6.08 -1.28
CA ALA A 94 3.20 7.32 -0.76
C ALA A 94 2.35 7.95 0.35
N ARG A 95 1.01 7.96 0.18
CA ARG A 95 0.08 8.51 1.18
C ARG A 95 0.09 7.71 2.49
N ASP A 96 0.11 6.39 2.40
CA ASP A 96 0.13 5.49 3.56
C ASP A 96 1.41 5.68 4.38
N ARG A 97 2.50 6.07 3.71
CA ARG A 97 3.83 6.36 4.29
C ARG A 97 4.00 7.81 4.73
N GLY A 98 2.91 8.56 4.78
CA GLY A 98 2.89 9.91 5.36
C GLY A 98 3.14 11.05 4.37
N ALA A 99 3.25 10.79 3.06
CA ALA A 99 3.29 11.88 2.09
C ALA A 99 1.98 12.68 2.12
N THR A 100 2.11 14.00 2.04
CA THR A 100 1.00 14.94 1.93
C THR A 100 0.56 15.09 0.48
N VAL A 101 -0.66 15.58 0.24
CA VAL A 101 -1.16 15.80 -1.12
C VAL A 101 -0.28 16.78 -1.92
N PRO A 102 0.23 17.89 -1.34
CA PRO A 102 1.19 18.75 -2.05
C PRO A 102 2.49 18.04 -2.45
N GLU A 103 3.05 17.18 -1.59
CA GLU A 103 4.26 16.41 -1.92
C GLU A 103 4.00 15.40 -3.05
N ILE A 104 2.83 14.76 -3.05
CA ILE A 104 2.39 13.86 -4.12
C ILE A 104 2.20 14.65 -5.43
N ALA A 105 1.58 15.83 -5.36
CA ALA A 105 1.38 16.69 -6.53
C ALA A 105 2.72 17.09 -7.16
N ALA A 106 3.68 17.51 -6.32
CA ALA A 106 5.04 17.82 -6.75
C ALA A 106 5.75 16.60 -7.37
N ALA A 107 5.61 15.41 -6.77
CA ALA A 107 6.18 14.18 -7.32
C ALA A 107 5.59 13.78 -8.69
N LEU A 108 4.31 14.06 -8.92
CA LEU A 108 3.61 13.80 -10.17
C LEU A 108 3.77 14.91 -11.22
N GLY A 109 4.30 16.08 -10.84
CA GLY A 109 4.37 17.25 -11.71
C GLY A 109 2.99 17.84 -12.05
N ILE A 110 2.01 17.69 -11.15
CA ILE A 110 0.64 18.21 -11.32
C ILE A 110 0.24 19.13 -10.17
N THR A 111 -0.91 19.78 -10.27
CA THR A 111 -1.45 20.62 -9.19
C THR A 111 -2.07 19.77 -8.07
N THR A 112 -2.13 20.30 -6.85
CA THR A 112 -2.83 19.67 -5.71
C THR A 112 -4.29 19.37 -6.05
N GLN A 113 -4.97 20.28 -6.77
CA GLN A 113 -6.34 20.05 -7.25
C GLN A 113 -6.41 18.89 -8.24
N GLY A 114 -5.42 18.74 -9.13
CA GLY A 114 -5.31 17.59 -10.02
C GLY A 114 -5.21 16.27 -9.25
N VAL A 115 -4.45 16.24 -8.15
CA VAL A 115 -4.39 15.04 -7.29
C VAL A 115 -5.76 14.69 -6.70
N TYR A 116 -6.52 15.67 -6.21
CA TYR A 116 -7.87 15.41 -5.70
C TYR A 116 -8.84 15.00 -6.81
N ALA A 117 -8.74 15.58 -8.00
CA ALA A 117 -9.60 15.24 -9.13
C ALA A 117 -9.37 13.81 -9.63
N THR A 118 -8.12 13.35 -9.65
CA THR A 118 -7.75 12.06 -10.24
C THR A 118 -7.58 10.94 -9.22
N TYR A 119 -7.15 11.25 -7.99
CA TYR A 119 -6.73 10.27 -6.98
C TYR A 119 -7.40 10.46 -5.61
N ALA A 120 -8.60 11.06 -5.55
CA ALA A 120 -9.35 11.26 -4.30
C ALA A 120 -9.41 9.98 -3.44
N ASP A 121 -9.74 8.84 -4.05
CA ASP A 121 -9.85 7.56 -3.36
C ASP A 121 -8.52 7.04 -2.79
N GLN A 122 -7.38 7.52 -3.28
CA GLN A 122 -6.05 7.14 -2.80
C GLN A 122 -5.54 8.10 -1.72
N VAL A 123 -5.91 9.39 -1.78
CA VAL A 123 -5.36 10.41 -0.86
C VAL A 123 -6.26 10.73 0.34
N VAL A 124 -7.56 10.52 0.21
CA VAL A 124 -8.54 10.68 1.30
C VAL A 124 -8.54 9.43 2.16
N ARG A 125 -8.04 9.54 3.39
CA ARG A 125 -8.06 8.43 4.36
C ARG A 125 -9.53 8.12 4.71
N ARG A 126 -10.05 6.97 4.26
CA ARG A 126 -11.33 6.47 4.76
C ARG A 126 -11.17 6.10 6.25
N PRO A 127 -12.08 6.51 7.15
CA PRO A 127 -12.03 6.09 8.54
C PRO A 127 -12.09 4.56 8.60
N ARG A 128 -11.12 3.92 9.26
CA ARG A 128 -11.21 2.47 9.54
C ARG A 128 -12.47 2.25 10.40
N PRO A 129 -13.36 1.30 10.05
CA PRO A 129 -14.38 0.88 10.99
C PRO A 129 -13.68 0.37 12.25
N ARG A 130 -13.94 1.01 13.39
CA ARG A 130 -13.41 0.54 14.68
C ARG A 130 -13.88 -0.90 14.88
N LYS A 131 -12.95 -1.76 15.30
CA LYS A 131 -13.14 -3.18 15.61
C LYS A 131 -14.00 -3.37 16.88
N THR A 132 -15.13 -2.67 16.99
CA THR A 132 -16.10 -2.75 18.08
C THR A 132 -17.43 -3.39 17.64
N ALA A 133 -17.65 -3.61 16.34
CA ALA A 133 -18.89 -4.19 15.82
C ALA A 133 -18.86 -5.72 15.60
N SER A 134 -17.81 -6.43 16.04
CA SER A 134 -17.70 -7.90 15.85
C SER A 134 -17.88 -8.72 17.14
N LEU A 135 -18.09 -8.07 18.28
CA LEU A 135 -18.26 -8.74 19.59
C LEU A 135 -19.72 -8.79 20.10
N MET A 136 -20.68 -8.23 19.35
CA MET A 136 -22.11 -8.26 19.74
C MET A 136 -23.00 -9.23 18.93
N SER A 137 -22.44 -9.99 17.98
CA SER A 137 -23.21 -11.00 17.21
C SER A 137 -22.92 -12.46 17.61
N SER A 138 -22.21 -12.70 18.71
CA SER A 138 -21.92 -14.05 19.19
C SER A 138 -22.20 -14.16 20.68
N GLY A 139 -23.47 -14.37 21.00
CA GLY A 139 -23.95 -14.52 22.38
C GLY A 139 -25.36 -15.07 22.38
N ARG A 140 -25.49 -16.39 22.11
CA ARG A 140 -26.68 -17.19 22.41
C ARG A 140 -27.11 -16.93 23.86
N LEU A 141 -28.31 -16.41 24.05
CA LEU A 141 -29.08 -16.56 25.27
C LEU A 141 -30.49 -16.99 24.88
N LYS A 142 -30.70 -18.31 24.80
CA LYS A 142 -32.00 -18.92 25.09
C LYS A 142 -31.75 -19.91 26.22
N PRO A 143 -32.31 -19.64 27.41
CA PRO A 143 -32.89 -20.74 28.18
C PRO A 143 -34.12 -20.30 29.00
N PRO A 144 -34.88 -21.23 29.61
CA PRO A 144 -35.01 -22.66 29.32
C PRO A 144 -36.43 -23.02 28.83
N GLU A 145 -36.53 -24.07 28.04
CA GLU A 145 -37.78 -24.82 27.82
C GLU A 145 -38.04 -25.63 29.09
N ASP A 146 -38.86 -25.09 30.01
CA ASP A 146 -39.70 -25.94 30.85
C ASP A 146 -40.67 -26.65 29.90
N ILE A 147 -40.63 -27.98 29.85
CA ILE A 147 -41.75 -28.92 29.66
C ILE A 147 -41.14 -30.34 29.70
N ASN A 148 -41.24 -30.92 30.90
CA ASN A 148 -41.81 -32.26 31.17
C ASN A 148 -40.92 -33.53 31.16
N ALA A 149 -40.91 -34.22 32.32
CA ALA A 149 -41.28 -35.64 32.53
C ALA A 149 -40.68 -36.15 33.88
N PRO A 150 -41.11 -37.28 34.50
CA PRO A 150 -42.39 -38.01 34.44
C PRO A 150 -42.96 -38.44 35.83
N ASN A 151 -44.28 -38.67 35.88
CA ASN A 151 -45.03 -39.81 36.49
C ASN A 151 -46.46 -39.39 36.83
#